data_AF-A0A7Y2VB85-F1
#
_entry.id   AF-A0A7Y2VB85-F1
#
_cell.length_a   1.000
_cell.length_b   1.000
_cell.length_c   1.000
_cell.angle_alpha   90.00
_cell.angle_beta   90.00
_cell.angle_gamma   90.00
#
_symmetry.space_group_name_H-M   'P 1'
#
loop_
_entity.id
_entity.type
_entity.pdbx_description
1 polymer ?
#
loop_
_entity_poly.entity_id
_entity_poly.type
_entity_poly.pdbx_seq_one_letter_code
_entity_poly.pdbx_strand_id
1 'polypeptide(L)' 'IPSPKDDIDGSEVYSVYYEENNLDRIVAYCERDTITVAQILLRLRGDDLLTNEEIKHI' A
#
# COMPACT_ATOMS: atom_id res chain seq x y z
N ILE A 1 -14.87 -11.80 1.30
CA ILE A 1 -14.21 -10.71 2.07
C ILE A 1 -13.81 -9.69 1.04
N PRO A 2 -14.34 -8.45 1.08
CA PRO A 2 -13.88 -7.40 0.17
C PRO A 2 -12.37 -7.28 0.33
N SER A 3 -11.65 -7.32 -0.78
CA SER A 3 -10.21 -7.06 -0.76
C SER A 3 -10.01 -5.64 -0.22
N PRO A 4 -9.11 -5.40 0.74
CA PRO A 4 -8.83 -4.05 1.21
C PRO A 4 -8.23 -3.17 0.09
N LYS A 5 -7.90 -3.72 -1.08
CA LYS A 5 -7.48 -2.97 -2.28
C LYS A 5 -8.69 -2.23 -2.88
N ASP A 6 -9.13 -1.19 -2.19
CA ASP A 6 -10.34 -0.44 -2.54
C ASP A 6 -10.13 0.61 -3.66
N ASP A 7 -8.91 0.76 -4.18
CA ASP A 7 -8.60 1.82 -5.16
C ASP A 7 -8.16 1.29 -6.53
N ILE A 8 -7.02 0.58 -6.63
CA ILE A 8 -6.51 -0.05 -7.85
C ILE A 8 -5.81 -1.39 -7.53
N ASP A 9 -5.67 -2.26 -8.52
CA ASP A 9 -4.80 -3.43 -8.49
C ASP A 9 -3.58 -3.34 -9.43
N GLY A 10 -2.74 -4.38 -9.42
CA GLY A 10 -1.47 -4.36 -10.17
C GLY A 10 -1.63 -4.33 -11.70
N SER A 11 -2.78 -4.79 -12.21
CA SER A 11 -3.11 -4.75 -13.63
C SER A 11 -3.51 -3.35 -14.10
N GLU A 12 -4.01 -2.51 -13.19
CA GLU A 12 -4.49 -1.15 -13.47
C GLU A 12 -3.37 -0.09 -13.45
N VAL A 13 -2.16 -0.44 -12.97
CA VAL A 13 -1.02 0.49 -12.90
C VAL A 13 -0.71 1.13 -14.26
N TYR A 14 -0.86 0.36 -15.36
CA TYR A 14 -0.63 0.87 -16.72
C TYR A 14 -1.62 1.98 -17.09
N SER A 15 -2.93 1.75 -16.93
CA SER A 15 -3.96 2.73 -17.29
C SER A 15 -3.87 3.96 -16.39
N VAL A 16 -3.62 3.77 -15.09
CA VAL A 16 -3.46 4.89 -14.14
C VAL A 16 -2.27 5.78 -14.52
N TYR A 17 -1.16 5.19 -14.97
CA TYR A 17 0.01 5.96 -15.38
C TYR A 17 -0.19 6.67 -16.72
N TYR A 18 -0.59 5.95 -17.76
CA TYR A 18 -0.60 6.47 -19.13
C TYR A 18 -1.89 7.18 -19.53
N GLU A 19 -3.04 6.74 -19.00
CA GLU A 19 -4.35 7.27 -19.37
C GLU A 19 -4.81 8.32 -18.36
N GLU A 20 -4.77 7.99 -17.07
CA GLU A 20 -5.20 8.92 -16.00
C GLU A 20 -4.13 9.94 -15.63
N ASN A 21 -2.86 9.69 -15.96
CA ASN A 21 -1.71 10.53 -15.57
C ASN A 21 -1.66 10.81 -14.05
N ASN A 22 -2.01 9.80 -13.25
CA ASN A 22 -2.17 9.95 -11.80
C ASN A 22 -1.13 9.12 -11.03
N LEU A 23 0.10 9.63 -10.96
CA LEU A 23 1.21 8.95 -10.29
C LEU A 23 1.00 8.83 -8.78
N ASP A 24 0.41 9.83 -8.13
CA ASP A 24 0.18 9.84 -6.68
C ASP A 24 -0.69 8.66 -6.23
N ARG A 25 -1.65 8.26 -7.06
CA ARG A 25 -2.50 7.08 -6.83
C ARG A 25 -1.70 5.77 -6.84
N ILE A 26 -0.72 5.67 -7.73
CA ILE A 26 0.21 4.52 -7.79
C ILE A 26 1.13 4.51 -6.56
N VAL A 27 1.60 5.68 -6.12
CA VAL A 27 2.43 5.82 -4.90
C VAL A 27 1.65 5.33 -3.67
N ALA A 28 0.42 5.80 -3.48
CA ALA A 28 -0.44 5.38 -2.37
C ALA A 28 -0.71 3.85 -2.38
N TYR A 29 -0.91 3.27 -3.58
CA TYR A 29 -1.05 1.82 -3.74
C TYR A 29 0.21 1.06 -3.27
N CYS A 30 1.40 1.46 -3.74
CA CYS A 30 2.66 0.80 -3.42
C CYS A 30 3.03 0.96 -1.94
N GLU A 31 2.75 2.12 -1.36
CA GLU A 31 3.00 2.41 0.05
C GLU A 31 2.17 1.49 0.95
N ARG A 32 0.87 1.35 0.66
CA ARG A 32 -0.01 0.46 1.43
C ARG A 32 0.43 -1.00 1.40
N ASP A 33 0.89 -1.49 0.24
CA ASP A 33 1.42 -2.86 0.12
C ASP A 33 2.70 -3.01 0.98
N THR A 34 3.57 -2.00 1.00
CA THR A 34 4.78 -2.00 1.83
C THR A 34 4.48 -1.99 3.33
N ILE A 35 3.55 -1.13 3.77
CA ILE A 35 3.09 -1.09 5.16
C ILE A 35 2.50 -2.46 5.55
N THR A 36 1.67 -3.05 4.68
CA THR A 36 1.04 -4.35 4.95
C THR A 36 2.09 -5.45 5.15
N VAL A 37 3.12 -5.51 4.31
CA VAL A 37 4.22 -6.47 4.45
C VAL A 37 4.98 -6.25 5.77
N ALA A 38 5.28 -5.01 6.14
CA ALA A 38 5.95 -4.69 7.41
C ALA A 38 5.13 -5.14 8.62
N GLN A 39 3.82 -4.87 8.63
CA GLN A 39 2.91 -5.29 9.70
C GLN A 39 2.83 -6.82 9.84
N ILE A 40 2.77 -7.54 8.72
CA ILE A 40 2.79 -9.01 8.72
C ILE A 40 4.11 -9.53 9.30
N LEU A 41 5.25 -8.96 8.87
CA LEU A 41 6.56 -9.36 9.34
C LEU A 41 6.71 -9.19 10.86
N LEU A 42 6.27 -8.05 11.41
CA LEU A 42 6.27 -7.79 12.86
C LEU A 42 5.40 -8.80 13.61
N ARG A 43 4.19 -9.06 13.09
CA ARG A 43 3.26 -10.01 13.69
C ARG A 43 3.78 -11.45 13.71
N LEU A 44 4.54 -11.85 12.68
CA LEU A 44 5.18 -13.17 12.60
C LEU A 44 6.37 -13.29 13.57
N ARG A 45 7.00 -12.18 13.94
CA ARG A 45 8.07 -12.13 14.95
C ARG A 45 7.56 -11.99 16.39
N GLY A 46 6.27 -11.68 16.57
CA GLY A 46 5.69 -11.38 17.88
C GLY A 46 5.96 -9.96 18.36
N ASP A 47 6.42 -9.08 17.47
CA ASP A 47 6.62 -7.66 17.73
C ASP A 47 5.27 -6.90 17.61
N ASP A 48 5.17 -5.73 18.23
CA ASP A 48 3.99 -4.86 18.11
C ASP A 48 3.84 -4.31 16.68
N LEU A 49 2.61 -3.99 16.29
CA LEU A 49 2.30 -3.36 14.99
C LEU A 49 2.72 -1.89 15.01
N LEU A 50 3.16 -1.37 13.85
CA LEU A 50 3.46 0.06 13.70
C LEU A 50 2.17 0.89 13.86
N THR A 51 2.29 1.99 14.58
CA THR A 51 1.30 3.07 14.62
C THR A 51 1.51 4.03 13.44
N ASN A 52 0.50 4.86 13.14
CA ASN A 52 0.62 5.84 12.05
C ASN A 52 1.75 6.85 12.25
N GLU A 53 2.10 7.14 13.50
CA GLU A 53 3.18 8.09 13.85
C GLU A 53 4.58 7.51 13.56
N GLU A 54 4.68 6.17 13.50
CA GLU A 54 5.91 5.44 13.18
C GLU A 54 6.07 5.19 11.67
N ILE A 55 5.05 5.51 10.87
CA ILE A 55 5.05 5.36 9.41
C ILE A 55 5.37 6.71 8.77
N LYS A 56 6.45 6.74 7.99
CA LYS A 56 6.82 7.93 7.21
C LYS A 56 6.19 7.86 5.82
N HIS A 57 5.22 8.74 5.59
CA HIS A 57 4.63 8.94 4.27
C HIS A 57 5.52 9.77 3.34
N ILE A 58 5.44 9.49 2.04
CA ILE A 58 6.19 10.16 0.97
C ILE A 58 5.30 11.18 0.27
#